data_AF-A0A3D3HXB1-F1
#
_entry.id   AF-A0A3D3HXB1-F1
#
_cell.length_a   1.000
_cell.length_b   1.000
_cell.length_c   1.000
_cell.angle_alpha   90.00
_cell.angle_beta   90.00
_cell.angle_gamma   90.00
#
_symmetry.space_group_name_H-M   'P 1'
#
loop_
_entity.id
_entity.type
_entity.pdbx_description
1 polymer ?
#
loop_
_entity_poly.entity_id
_entity_poly.type
_entity_poly.pdbx_seq_one_letter_code
_entity_poly.pdbx_strand_id
1 'polypeptide(L)'
;MYYMFVVYFVFYIVSSFILLIKSYKHSNGVQKVQLTYLFFGLLLSVIFGATTNLVLPLVGHSQLSNLGSYSTIFLASFTAYAITRHHFLDIRIIILRTITYSLIVILISASIIGLAILLPDRLNASISNKTFIAVIVSVFIVLILDPLKRFIANITDKLLYKKGIDYQKLLSDLSNVINQEIDLDKLVTQVEHQLV
;
A
#
# COMPACT_ATOMS: atom_id res chain seq x y z
N MET A 1 38.03 -0.48 13.35
CA MET A 1 36.55 -0.35 13.35
C MET A 1 35.95 -0.54 11.96
N TYR A 2 36.48 0.09 10.90
CA TYR A 2 36.00 -0.07 9.51
C TYR A 2 35.99 -1.54 9.01
N TYR A 3 37.06 -2.30 9.21
CA TYR A 3 37.12 -3.71 8.77
C TYR A 3 36.05 -4.62 9.39
N MET A 4 35.68 -4.39 10.67
CA MET A 4 34.58 -5.12 11.31
C MET A 4 33.22 -4.81 10.67
N PHE A 5 33.00 -3.55 10.27
CA PHE A 5 31.79 -3.15 9.54
C PHE A 5 31.71 -3.82 8.17
N VAL A 6 32.82 -3.89 7.43
CA VAL A 6 32.86 -4.57 6.12
C VAL A 6 32.52 -6.05 6.26
N VAL A 7 33.12 -6.75 7.23
CA VAL A 7 32.84 -8.18 7.46
C VAL A 7 31.37 -8.41 7.84
N TYR A 8 30.82 -7.56 8.72
CA TYR A 8 29.41 -7.62 9.11
C TYR A 8 28.47 -7.39 7.91
N PHE A 9 28.74 -6.37 7.10
CA PHE A 9 27.93 -6.03 5.93
C PHE A 9 27.92 -7.16 4.88
N VAL A 10 29.09 -7.73 4.57
CA VAL A 10 29.21 -8.86 3.64
C VAL A 10 28.46 -10.09 4.18
N PHE A 11 28.59 -10.38 5.48
CA PHE A 11 27.90 -11.51 6.10
C PHE A 11 26.37 -11.41 5.99
N TYR A 12 25.81 -10.22 6.23
CA TYR A 12 24.36 -9.99 6.11
C TYR A 12 23.87 -10.10 4.67
N ILE A 13 24.62 -9.57 3.71
CA ILE A 13 24.27 -9.70 2.28
C ILE A 13 24.23 -11.17 1.88
N VAL A 14 25.29 -11.92 2.19
CA VAL A 14 25.39 -13.35 1.84
C VAL A 14 24.25 -14.14 2.49
N SER A 15 23.99 -13.92 3.79
CA SER A 15 22.89 -14.58 4.51
C SER A 15 21.53 -14.27 3.89
N SER A 16 21.30 -13.01 3.50
CA SER A 16 20.06 -12.58 2.86
C SER A 16 19.85 -13.24 1.50
N PHE A 17 20.89 -13.33 0.66
CA PHE A 17 20.80 -14.02 -0.63
C PHE A 17 20.57 -15.53 -0.46
N ILE A 18 21.22 -16.18 0.52
CA ILE A 18 21.02 -17.61 0.81
C ILE A 18 19.56 -17.87 1.22
N LEU A 19 19.01 -17.07 2.14
CA LEU A 19 17.61 -17.17 2.55
C LEU A 19 16.65 -17.00 1.37
N LEU A 20 16.93 -16.03 0.50
CA LEU A 20 16.08 -15.76 -0.65
C LEU A 20 16.11 -16.89 -1.68
N ILE A 21 17.28 -17.45 -1.97
CA ILE A 21 17.44 -18.58 -2.90
C ILE A 21 16.78 -19.84 -2.33
N LYS A 22 16.93 -20.09 -1.02
CA LYS A 22 16.28 -21.22 -0.35
C LYS A 22 14.76 -21.10 -0.42
N SER A 23 14.22 -19.91 -0.15
CA SER A 23 12.79 -19.62 -0.26
C SER A 23 12.30 -19.78 -1.70
N TYR A 24 13.06 -19.28 -2.69
CA TYR A 24 12.73 -19.39 -4.11
C TYR A 24 12.63 -20.83 -4.60
N LYS A 25 13.51 -21.72 -4.11
CA LYS A 25 13.49 -23.15 -4.45
C LYS A 25 12.30 -23.90 -3.87
N HIS A 26 11.74 -23.43 -2.75
CA HIS A 26 10.62 -24.09 -2.06
C HIS A 26 9.24 -23.50 -2.44
N SER A 27 9.22 -22.37 -3.14
CA SER A 27 8.00 -21.66 -3.53
C SER A 27 7.55 -21.99 -4.95
N ASN A 28 6.23 -22.13 -5.14
CA ASN A 28 5.60 -22.40 -6.43
C ASN A 28 4.60 -21.30 -6.83
N GLY A 29 4.38 -21.14 -8.14
CA GLY A 29 3.40 -20.20 -8.69
C GLY A 29 3.69 -18.73 -8.36
N VAL A 30 2.70 -18.04 -7.80
CA VAL A 30 2.75 -16.60 -7.51
C VAL A 30 3.88 -16.23 -6.55
N GLN A 31 4.19 -17.08 -5.57
CA GLN A 31 5.28 -16.86 -4.59
C GLN A 31 6.65 -16.76 -5.25
N LYS A 32 6.89 -17.54 -6.32
CA LYS A 32 8.15 -17.55 -7.05
C LYS A 32 8.36 -16.24 -7.81
N VAL A 33 7.29 -15.70 -8.39
CA VAL A 33 7.29 -14.39 -9.05
C VAL A 33 7.58 -13.29 -8.03
N GLN A 34 6.92 -13.33 -6.87
CA GLN A 34 7.15 -12.34 -5.81
C GLN A 34 8.58 -12.34 -5.28
N LEU A 35 9.17 -13.52 -5.05
CA LEU A 35 10.57 -13.66 -4.63
C LEU A 35 11.56 -13.18 -5.70
N THR A 36 11.19 -13.27 -6.99
CA THR A 36 12.00 -12.72 -8.09
C THR A 36 12.06 -11.20 -8.02
N TYR A 37 10.93 -10.52 -7.78
CA TYR A 37 10.92 -9.06 -7.62
C TYR A 37 11.67 -8.61 -6.35
N LEU A 38 11.54 -9.37 -5.27
CA LEU A 38 12.27 -9.12 -4.03
C LEU A 38 13.78 -9.31 -4.24
N PHE A 39 14.19 -10.31 -5.04
CA PHE A 39 15.57 -10.52 -5.45
C PHE A 39 16.12 -9.32 -6.22
N PHE A 40 15.40 -8.83 -7.23
CA PHE A 40 15.83 -7.66 -7.99
C PHE A 40 15.91 -6.39 -7.12
N GLY A 41 14.93 -6.17 -6.24
CA GLY A 41 14.96 -5.04 -5.30
C GLY A 41 16.12 -5.10 -4.32
N LEU A 42 16.44 -6.30 -3.82
CA LEU A 42 17.55 -6.51 -2.91
C LEU A 42 18.90 -6.37 -3.62
N LEU A 43 19.02 -6.90 -4.84
CA LEU A 43 20.23 -6.78 -5.65
C LEU A 43 20.52 -5.31 -5.96
N LEU A 44 19.51 -4.53 -6.35
CA LEU A 44 19.67 -3.11 -6.62
C LEU A 44 20.02 -2.31 -5.35
N SER A 45 19.38 -2.61 -4.22
CA SER A 45 19.66 -1.98 -2.93
C SER A 45 21.07 -2.34 -2.41
N VAL A 46 21.54 -3.56 -2.65
CA VAL A 46 22.91 -3.97 -2.32
C VAL A 46 23.93 -3.27 -3.21
N ILE A 47 23.68 -3.14 -4.52
CA ILE A 47 24.58 -2.39 -5.42
C ILE A 47 24.71 -0.94 -4.97
N PHE A 48 23.58 -0.25 -4.74
CA PHE A 48 23.59 1.14 -4.29
C PHE A 48 24.20 1.28 -2.90
N GLY A 49 23.79 0.43 -1.97
CA GLY A 49 24.27 0.44 -0.59
C GLY A 49 25.76 0.14 -0.48
N ALA A 50 26.28 -0.82 -1.25
CA ALA A 50 27.70 -1.15 -1.29
C ALA A 50 28.52 -0.04 -1.96
N THR A 51 28.02 0.54 -3.06
CA THR A 51 28.73 1.65 -3.73
C THR A 51 28.85 2.85 -2.80
N THR A 52 27.79 3.21 -2.08
CA THR A 52 27.79 4.38 -1.20
C THR A 52 28.47 4.14 0.16
N ASN A 53 28.34 2.94 0.75
CA ASN A 53 28.91 2.64 2.08
C ASN A 53 30.30 1.99 2.06
N LEU A 54 30.73 1.36 0.95
CA LEU A 54 32.04 0.72 0.86
C LEU A 54 32.97 1.47 -0.09
N VAL A 55 32.52 1.76 -1.31
CA VAL A 55 33.38 2.35 -2.36
C VAL A 55 33.66 3.83 -2.11
N LEU A 56 32.65 4.64 -1.78
CA LEU A 56 32.82 6.08 -1.52
C LEU A 56 33.74 6.44 -0.33
N PRO A 57 33.68 5.75 0.84
CA PRO A 57 34.60 6.02 1.93
C PRO A 57 36.07 5.69 1.60
N LEU A 58 36.32 4.72 0.69
CA LEU A 58 37.66 4.38 0.19
C LEU A 58 38.27 5.48 -0.69
N VAL A 59 37.44 6.35 -1.29
CA VAL A 59 37.86 7.46 -2.18
C VAL A 59 37.98 8.80 -1.43
N GLY A 60 37.72 8.84 -0.11
CA GLY A 60 38.00 10.01 0.74
C GLY A 60 36.82 10.95 1.00
N HIS A 61 35.61 10.67 0.49
CA HIS A 61 34.41 11.47 0.76
C HIS A 61 33.53 10.84 1.86
N SER A 62 33.99 10.92 3.11
CA SER A 62 33.31 10.32 4.28
C SER A 62 31.95 10.94 4.64
N GLN A 63 31.60 12.10 4.07
CA GLN A 63 30.33 12.80 4.36
C GLN A 63 29.11 12.19 3.64
N LEU A 64 29.33 11.34 2.61
CA LEU A 64 28.25 10.72 1.85
C LEU A 64 27.81 9.35 2.38
N SER A 65 28.42 8.81 3.46
CA SER A 65 28.01 7.50 4.01
C SER A 65 26.55 7.49 4.50
N ASN A 66 26.01 8.64 4.93
CA ASN A 66 24.61 8.77 5.33
C ASN A 66 23.63 8.55 4.16
N LEU A 67 24.08 8.67 2.90
CA LEU A 67 23.24 8.39 1.74
C LEU A 67 22.96 6.90 1.57
N GLY A 68 23.80 6.03 2.16
CA GLY A 68 23.59 4.59 2.16
C GLY A 68 22.27 4.17 2.79
N SER A 69 21.77 4.92 3.78
CA SER A 69 20.48 4.69 4.42
C SER A 69 19.31 4.83 3.44
N TYR A 70 19.42 5.72 2.44
CA TYR A 70 18.37 5.89 1.41
C TYR A 70 18.31 4.74 0.41
N SER A 71 19.31 3.85 0.36
CA SER A 71 19.24 2.64 -0.45
C SER A 71 18.04 1.75 -0.10
N THR A 72 17.58 1.81 1.15
CA THR A 72 16.39 1.08 1.62
C THR A 72 15.11 1.47 0.88
N ILE A 73 15.05 2.67 0.28
CA ILE A 73 13.91 3.13 -0.54
C ILE A 73 13.73 2.23 -1.77
N PHE A 74 14.81 1.76 -2.39
CA PHE A 74 14.72 0.85 -3.53
C PHE A 74 14.11 -0.49 -3.11
N LEU A 75 14.62 -1.07 -2.01
CA LEU A 75 14.07 -2.32 -1.48
C LEU A 75 12.59 -2.16 -1.11
N ALA A 76 12.23 -1.07 -0.41
CA ALA A 76 10.85 -0.77 -0.04
C ALA A 76 9.95 -0.60 -1.27
N SER A 77 10.42 0.08 -2.32
CA SER A 77 9.66 0.31 -3.55
C SER A 77 9.43 -0.96 -4.35
N PHE A 78 10.47 -1.79 -4.53
CA PHE A 78 10.34 -3.08 -5.21
C PHE A 78 9.47 -4.06 -4.42
N THR A 79 9.59 -4.05 -3.09
CA THR A 79 8.73 -4.86 -2.21
C THR A 79 7.29 -4.38 -2.29
N ALA A 80 7.05 -3.06 -2.22
CA ALA A 80 5.71 -2.49 -2.40
C ALA A 80 5.12 -2.82 -3.78
N TYR A 81 5.93 -2.80 -4.83
CA TYR A 81 5.52 -3.20 -6.17
C TYR A 81 5.15 -4.69 -6.22
N ALA A 82 5.99 -5.57 -5.66
CA ALA A 82 5.72 -7.00 -5.58
C ALA A 82 4.42 -7.29 -4.83
N ILE A 83 4.17 -6.57 -3.72
CA ILE A 83 2.94 -6.70 -2.93
C ILE A 83 1.72 -6.23 -3.72
N THR A 84 1.80 -5.07 -4.37
CA THR A 84 0.67 -4.43 -5.07
C THR A 84 0.31 -5.15 -6.37
N ARG A 85 1.31 -5.62 -7.13
CA ARG A 85 1.14 -6.26 -8.45
C ARG A 85 0.76 -7.74 -8.33
N HIS A 86 1.23 -8.43 -7.28
CA HIS A 86 1.04 -9.88 -7.10
C HIS A 86 0.21 -10.25 -5.88
N HIS A 87 -0.60 -9.33 -5.36
CA HIS A 87 -1.61 -9.55 -4.31
C HIS A 87 -1.06 -10.35 -3.12
N PHE A 88 0.15 -10.02 -2.68
CA PHE A 88 0.87 -10.74 -1.61
C PHE A 88 0.09 -10.73 -0.29
N LEU A 89 -0.74 -9.70 -0.10
CA LEU A 89 -1.68 -9.48 0.98
C LEU A 89 -2.91 -8.83 0.33
N ASP A 90 -4.12 -9.13 0.79
CA ASP A 90 -5.34 -8.45 0.34
C ASP A 90 -5.41 -7.01 0.90
N ILE A 91 -4.31 -6.26 0.75
CA ILE A 91 -4.11 -4.91 1.25
C ILE A 91 -4.96 -3.88 0.52
N ARG A 92 -5.78 -4.26 -0.47
CA ARG A 92 -6.68 -3.31 -1.13
C ARG A 92 -7.52 -2.54 -0.10
N ILE A 93 -8.05 -3.24 0.90
CA ILE A 93 -8.81 -2.64 2.00
C ILE A 93 -7.92 -1.70 2.85
N ILE A 94 -6.67 -2.10 3.10
CA ILE A 94 -5.73 -1.30 3.89
C ILE A 94 -5.31 -0.04 3.12
N ILE A 95 -4.98 -0.15 1.83
CA ILE A 95 -4.62 0.97 0.96
C ILE A 95 -5.78 1.97 0.87
N LEU A 96 -7.00 1.48 0.61
CA LEU A 96 -8.22 2.28 0.61
C LEU A 96 -8.34 3.09 1.91
N ARG A 97 -8.26 2.38 3.04
CA ARG A 97 -8.34 2.96 4.37
C ARG A 97 -7.26 4.01 4.54
N THR A 98 -6.00 3.68 4.28
CA THR A 98 -4.87 4.61 4.42
C THR A 98 -5.01 5.83 3.50
N ILE A 99 -5.44 5.68 2.24
CA ILE A 99 -5.65 6.81 1.33
C ILE A 99 -6.79 7.70 1.84
N THR A 100 -7.93 7.12 2.22
CA THR A 100 -9.05 7.89 2.79
C THR A 100 -8.60 8.67 4.03
N TYR A 101 -7.95 8.01 4.99
CA TYR A 101 -7.50 8.66 6.23
C TYR A 101 -6.43 9.71 5.95
N SER A 102 -5.45 9.43 5.09
CA SER A 102 -4.41 10.41 4.73
C SER A 102 -5.00 11.63 4.02
N LEU A 103 -5.94 11.44 3.10
CA LEU A 103 -6.59 12.55 2.39
C LEU A 103 -7.41 13.43 3.35
N ILE A 104 -8.11 12.81 4.30
CA ILE A 104 -8.82 13.53 5.37
C ILE A 104 -7.83 14.34 6.21
N VAL A 105 -6.74 13.73 6.69
CA VAL A 105 -5.73 14.41 7.50
C VAL A 105 -5.14 15.60 6.73
N ILE A 106 -4.79 15.41 5.46
CA ILE A 106 -4.26 16.49 4.61
C ILE A 106 -5.27 17.63 4.46
N LEU A 107 -6.54 17.32 4.20
CA LEU A 107 -7.58 18.35 4.07
C LEU A 107 -7.82 19.10 5.39
N ILE A 108 -7.80 18.40 6.53
CA ILE A 108 -7.88 19.01 7.86
C ILE A 108 -6.71 19.97 8.06
N SER A 109 -5.49 19.47 7.91
CA SER A 109 -4.28 20.27 8.13
C SER A 109 -4.22 21.45 7.17
N ALA A 110 -4.53 21.25 5.89
CA ALA A 110 -4.55 22.32 4.89
C ALA A 110 -5.63 23.37 5.19
N SER A 111 -6.81 22.97 5.65
CA SER A 111 -7.89 23.90 6.01
C SER A 111 -7.50 24.73 7.24
N ILE A 112 -6.96 24.10 8.29
CA ILE A 112 -6.51 24.81 9.49
C ILE A 112 -5.38 25.79 9.14
N ILE A 113 -4.34 25.33 8.44
CA ILE A 113 -3.18 26.15 8.06
C ILE A 113 -3.61 27.28 7.12
N GLY A 114 -4.41 26.96 6.11
CA GLY A 114 -4.90 27.93 5.12
C GLY A 114 -5.69 29.06 5.77
N LEU A 115 -6.64 28.74 6.66
CA LEU A 115 -7.43 29.77 7.33
C LEU A 115 -6.65 30.52 8.42
N ALA A 116 -5.76 29.84 9.15
CA ALA A 116 -4.90 30.49 10.14
C ALA A 116 -3.96 31.54 9.53
N ILE A 117 -3.51 31.34 8.29
CA ILE A 117 -2.61 32.27 7.60
C ILE A 117 -3.39 33.33 6.80
N LEU A 118 -4.47 32.96 6.09
CA LEU A 118 -5.13 33.86 5.14
C LEU A 118 -6.13 34.84 5.76
N LEU A 119 -6.84 34.47 6.83
CA LEU A 119 -7.86 35.36 7.41
C LEU A 119 -7.29 36.58 8.15
N PRO A 120 -6.22 36.45 8.96
CA PRO A 120 -5.69 37.58 9.71
C PRO A 120 -5.25 38.75 8.82
N ASP A 121 -4.66 38.47 7.66
CA ASP A 121 -4.10 39.50 6.79
C ASP A 121 -5.16 40.23 5.97
N ARG A 122 -6.33 39.63 5.76
CA ARG A 122 -7.43 40.23 4.97
C ARG A 122 -8.36 41.12 5.78
N LEU A 123 -8.42 40.92 7.10
CA LEU A 123 -9.42 41.58 7.96
C LEU A 123 -8.91 42.84 8.67
N ASN A 124 -7.63 43.23 8.52
CA ASN A 124 -7.01 44.38 9.24
C ASN A 124 -7.38 44.44 10.74
N ALA A 125 -7.63 43.27 11.35
CA ALA A 125 -8.15 43.16 12.71
C ALA A 125 -7.01 43.20 13.73
N SER A 126 -7.26 43.75 14.92
CA SER A 126 -6.29 43.67 16.03
C SER A 126 -5.97 42.21 16.38
N ILE A 127 -4.77 41.95 16.92
CA ILE A 127 -4.27 40.60 17.24
C ILE A 127 -5.28 39.79 18.08
N SER A 128 -5.97 40.44 19.02
CA SER A 128 -7.01 39.80 19.84
C SER A 128 -8.21 39.29 19.01
N ASN A 129 -8.69 40.09 18.04
CA ASN A 129 -9.79 39.69 17.17
C ASN A 129 -9.38 38.59 16.19
N LYS A 130 -8.12 38.58 15.74
CA LYS A 130 -7.58 37.53 14.86
C LYS A 130 -7.63 36.15 15.53
N THR A 131 -7.21 36.06 16.80
CA THR A 131 -7.25 34.81 17.55
C THR A 131 -8.69 34.35 17.79
N PHE A 132 -9.61 35.26 18.12
CA PHE A 132 -11.02 34.93 18.32
C PHE A 132 -11.68 34.37 17.05
N ILE A 133 -11.42 35.00 15.90
CA ILE A 133 -11.92 34.53 14.60
C ILE A 133 -11.32 33.17 14.24
N ALA A 134 -10.03 32.96 14.47
CA ALA A 134 -9.37 31.68 14.20
C ALA A 134 -9.97 30.52 15.01
N VAL A 135 -10.33 30.76 16.28
CA VAL A 135 -10.97 29.74 17.14
C VAL A 135 -12.36 29.40 16.62
N ILE A 136 -13.20 30.39 16.31
CA ILE A 136 -14.56 30.16 15.77
C ILE A 136 -14.49 29.36 14.47
N VAL A 137 -13.60 29.76 13.57
CA VAL A 137 -13.39 29.09 12.28
C VAL A 137 -12.92 27.66 12.47
N SER A 138 -12.00 27.41 13.39
CA SER A 138 -11.50 26.05 13.69
C SER A 138 -12.62 25.15 14.18
N VAL A 139 -13.49 25.64 15.06
CA VAL A 139 -14.67 24.90 15.53
C VAL A 139 -15.63 24.59 14.38
N PHE A 140 -15.87 25.57 13.50
CA PHE A 140 -16.73 25.41 12.34
C PHE A 140 -16.19 24.36 11.35
N ILE A 141 -14.87 24.32 11.14
CA ILE A 141 -14.20 23.33 10.31
C ILE A 141 -14.37 21.92 10.92
N VAL A 142 -14.15 21.77 12.23
CA VAL A 142 -14.35 20.48 12.93
C VAL A 142 -15.77 19.95 12.75
N LEU A 143 -16.78 20.82 12.77
CA LEU A 143 -18.17 20.43 12.52
C LEU A 143 -18.44 19.98 11.07
N ILE A 144 -17.82 20.63 10.08
CA ILE A 144 -17.95 20.28 8.65
C ILE A 144 -17.10 19.04 8.29
N LEU A 145 -16.10 18.71 9.10
CA LEU A 145 -15.19 17.61 8.83
C LEU A 145 -15.85 16.24 8.90
N ASP A 146 -16.80 16.04 9.80
CA ASP A 146 -17.53 14.78 9.90
C ASP A 146 -18.32 14.42 8.63
N PRO A 147 -19.16 15.31 8.05
CA PRO A 147 -19.81 15.01 6.78
C PRO A 147 -18.82 14.92 5.61
N LEU A 148 -17.76 15.74 5.59
CA LEU A 148 -16.72 15.68 4.56
C LEU A 148 -15.98 14.33 4.56
N LYS A 149 -15.65 13.82 5.75
CA LYS A 149 -15.04 12.51 5.95
C LYS A 149 -15.91 11.39 5.37
N ARG A 150 -17.21 11.43 5.63
CA ARG A 150 -18.17 10.45 5.07
C ARG A 150 -18.25 10.53 3.54
N PHE A 151 -18.24 11.74 2.98
CA PHE A 151 -18.27 11.95 1.54
C PHE A 151 -17.02 11.41 0.84
N ILE A 152 -15.84 11.71 1.38
CA ILE A 152 -14.56 11.22 0.86
C ILE A 152 -14.47 9.69 0.97
N ALA A 153 -14.91 9.11 2.09
CA ALA A 153 -14.95 7.65 2.24
C ALA A 153 -15.80 7.00 1.14
N ASN A 154 -17.01 7.51 0.91
CA ASN A 154 -17.91 6.98 -0.11
C ASN A 154 -17.36 7.13 -1.54
N ILE A 155 -16.70 8.24 -1.86
CA ILE A 155 -16.04 8.43 -3.16
C ILE A 155 -14.85 7.48 -3.31
N THR A 156 -14.03 7.36 -2.26
CA THR A 156 -12.85 6.51 -2.27
C THR A 156 -13.26 5.06 -2.51
N ASP A 157 -14.28 4.59 -1.78
CA ASP A 157 -14.86 3.27 -2.00
C ASP A 157 -15.39 3.14 -3.42
N LYS A 158 -16.17 4.09 -3.94
CA LYS A 158 -16.73 3.96 -5.30
C LYS A 158 -15.69 3.99 -6.43
N LEU A 159 -14.60 4.76 -6.25
CA LEU A 159 -13.60 5.01 -7.30
C LEU A 159 -12.50 3.95 -7.31
N LEU A 160 -12.11 3.43 -6.14
CA LEU A 160 -11.08 2.38 -6.02
C LEU A 160 -11.69 0.97 -5.96
N TYR A 161 -12.95 0.81 -5.54
CA TYR A 161 -13.73 -0.43 -5.67
C TYR A 161 -14.44 -0.47 -7.04
N LYS A 162 -13.70 -0.31 -8.13
CA LYS A 162 -14.20 -0.66 -9.46
C LYS A 162 -14.23 -2.19 -9.57
N LYS A 163 -15.33 -2.79 -9.09
CA LYS A 163 -15.73 -4.21 -9.23
C LYS A 163 -14.64 -5.21 -8.81
N GLY A 164 -14.45 -5.40 -7.51
CA GLY A 164 -14.16 -6.77 -7.04
C GLY A 164 -15.39 -7.62 -7.33
N ILE A 165 -15.22 -8.74 -8.02
CA ILE A 165 -16.33 -9.67 -8.26
C ILE A 165 -16.94 -10.01 -6.91
N ASP A 166 -18.21 -9.69 -6.73
CA ASP A 166 -18.97 -10.09 -5.55
C ASP A 166 -19.08 -11.61 -5.62
N TYR A 167 -18.17 -12.31 -4.93
CA TYR A 167 -18.09 -13.77 -4.94
C TYR A 167 -19.41 -14.41 -4.47
N GLN A 168 -20.19 -13.72 -3.64
CA GLN A 168 -21.51 -14.20 -3.22
C GLN A 168 -22.49 -14.17 -4.40
N LYS A 169 -22.47 -13.08 -5.17
CA LYS A 169 -23.26 -12.97 -6.40
C LYS A 169 -22.79 -13.95 -7.48
N LEU A 170 -21.47 -14.13 -7.65
CA LEU A 170 -20.90 -15.09 -8.59
C LEU A 170 -21.25 -16.55 -8.21
N LEU A 171 -21.20 -16.90 -6.92
CA LEU A 171 -21.59 -18.23 -6.43
C LEU A 171 -23.09 -18.47 -6.57
N SER A 172 -23.92 -17.45 -6.33
CA SER A 172 -25.37 -17.55 -6.54
C SER A 172 -25.70 -17.71 -8.02
N ASP A 173 -25.05 -16.96 -8.90
CA ASP A 173 -25.25 -17.05 -10.35
C ASP A 173 -24.77 -18.42 -10.87
N LEU A 174 -23.64 -18.94 -10.39
CA LEU A 174 -23.16 -20.28 -10.71
C LEU A 174 -24.10 -21.38 -10.21
N SER A 175 -24.59 -21.27 -8.97
CA SER A 175 -25.56 -22.21 -8.40
C SER A 175 -26.85 -22.23 -9.23
N ASN A 176 -27.33 -21.05 -9.66
CA ASN A 176 -28.50 -20.94 -10.52
C ASN A 176 -28.27 -21.56 -11.91
N VAL A 177 -27.09 -21.36 -12.52
CA VAL A 177 -26.75 -21.98 -13.81
C VAL A 177 -26.63 -23.50 -13.68
N ILE A 178 -26.00 -24.00 -12.61
CA ILE A 178 -25.90 -25.44 -12.34
C ILE A 178 -27.29 -26.04 -12.11
N ASN A 179 -28.16 -25.38 -11.35
CA ASN A 179 -29.53 -25.83 -11.14
C ASN A 179 -30.41 -25.75 -12.39
N GLN A 180 -30.08 -24.88 -13.35
CA GLN A 180 -30.78 -24.78 -14.64
C GLN A 180 -30.34 -25.84 -15.66
N GLU A 181 -29.05 -26.20 -15.65
CA GLU A 181 -28.50 -27.24 -16.53
C GLU A 181 -28.72 -28.67 -15.97
N ILE A 182 -28.77 -28.83 -14.64
CA ILE A 182 -29.20 -30.07 -13.99
C ILE A 182 -30.72 -30.06 -13.87
N ASP A 183 -31.38 -30.28 -15.00
CA ASP A 183 -32.82 -30.52 -15.08
C ASP A 183 -33.11 -31.91 -14.46
N LEU A 184 -33.16 -31.98 -13.13
CA LEU A 184 -33.43 -33.19 -12.35
C LEU A 184 -34.73 -33.87 -12.80
N ASP A 185 -35.72 -33.10 -13.27
CA ASP A 185 -36.97 -33.62 -13.85
C ASP A 185 -36.74 -34.41 -15.14
N LYS A 186 -35.78 -34.00 -15.97
CA LYS A 186 -35.42 -34.77 -17.18
C LYS A 186 -34.78 -36.12 -16.83
N LEU A 187 -33.91 -36.16 -15.82
CA LEU A 187 -33.25 -37.41 -15.40
C LEU A 187 -34.25 -38.40 -14.79
N VAL A 188 -35.20 -37.94 -13.99
CA VAL A 188 -36.24 -38.80 -13.40
C VAL A 188 -37.14 -39.40 -14.48
N THR A 189 -37.60 -38.57 -15.43
CA THR A 189 -38.46 -39.03 -16.53
C THR A 189 -37.73 -40.02 -17.46
N GLN A 190 -36.42 -39.86 -17.65
CA GLN A 190 -35.61 -40.75 -18.50
C GLN A 190 -35.33 -42.11 -17.85
N VAL A 191 -35.23 -42.16 -16.52
CA VAL A 191 -35.07 -43.42 -15.77
C VAL A 191 -36.40 -44.17 -15.65
N GLU A 192 -37.53 -43.47 -15.48
CA GLU A 192 -38.86 -44.10 -15.50
C GLU A 192 -39.15 -44.78 -16.85
N HIS A 193 -38.74 -44.16 -17.96
CA HIS A 193 -38.96 -44.71 -19.31
C HIS A 193 -37.99 -45.88 -19.67
N GLN A 194 -36.95 -46.13 -18.87
CA GLN A 194 -36.08 -47.30 -19.01
C GLN A 194 -36.50 -48.48 -18.10
N LEU A 195 -37.43 -48.26 -17.18
CA LEU A 195 -37.97 -49.28 -16.26
C LEU A 195 -39.33 -49.84 -16.70
N VAL A 196 -39.82 -49.47 -17.89
CA VAL A 196 -40.97 -50.07 -18.59
C VAL A 196 -40.48 -50.70 -19.89
#